data_AF-A0A7S2TIQ7-F1
#
_entry.id   AF-A0A7S2TIQ7-F1
#
_cell.length_a   1.000
_cell.length_b   1.000
_cell.length_c   1.000
_cell.angle_alpha   90.00
_cell.angle_beta   90.00
_cell.angle_gamma   90.00
#
_symmetry.space_group_name_H-M   'P 1'
#
loop_
_entity.id
_entity.type
_entity.pdbx_description
1 polymer ?
#
loop_
_entity_poly.entity_id
_entity_poly.type
_entity_poly.pdbx_seq_one_letter_code
_entity_poly.pdbx_strand_id
1 'polypeptide(L)'
;TRQQAPPPRDLYVLVHGLGGAPGDLAYLRRCLQKRDPTAIVHLAVCNSGPLKTFDGIRQGGSRLASEIAEVIERHPSLKRISVIGNSLGGIYARYAIKLLYTPSSGKVGGLTAQDFLTTATPHLGVGSYGYVGLIPEALQKFGAQTITGQTIRE
;
A
#
# COMPACT_ATOMS: atom_id res chain seq x y z
N THR A 1 33.67 22.98 1.23
CA THR A 1 32.34 22.98 0.58
C THR A 1 31.74 21.59 0.70
N ARG A 2 30.73 21.38 1.54
CA ARG A 2 30.02 20.09 1.60
C ARG A 2 29.30 19.91 0.27
N GLN A 3 29.72 18.94 -0.55
CA GLN A 3 28.93 18.53 -1.71
C GLN A 3 27.58 18.02 -1.18
N GLN A 4 26.49 18.71 -1.52
CA GLN A 4 25.15 18.21 -1.25
C GLN A 4 24.95 16.91 -2.03
N ALA A 5 24.45 15.87 -1.36
CA ALA A 5 24.11 14.62 -2.01
C ALA A 5 23.08 14.88 -3.14
N PRO A 6 23.13 14.10 -4.23
CA PRO A 6 22.17 14.26 -5.32
C PRO A 6 20.72 14.09 -4.80
N PRO A 7 19.74 14.82 -5.37
CA PRO A 7 18.36 14.74 -4.90
C PRO A 7 17.77 13.34 -5.20
N PRO A 8 16.86 12.86 -4.34
CA PRO A 8 16.27 11.52 -4.47
C PRO A 8 15.46 11.39 -5.76
N ARG A 9 15.62 10.27 -6.47
CA ARG A 9 14.87 9.97 -7.70
C ARG A 9 13.88 8.81 -7.55
N ASP A 10 14.10 7.97 -6.55
CA ASP A 10 13.34 6.74 -6.30
C ASP A 10 12.49 6.87 -5.06
N LEU A 11 11.23 6.45 -5.18
CA LEU A 11 10.30 6.33 -4.07
C LEU A 11 9.92 4.86 -3.89
N TYR A 12 10.21 4.32 -2.71
CA TYR A 12 9.67 3.05 -2.24
C TYR A 12 8.53 3.34 -1.26
N VAL A 13 7.32 2.87 -1.54
CA VAL A 13 6.17 2.97 -0.65
C VAL A 13 5.91 1.61 -0.01
N LEU A 14 5.96 1.53 1.32
CA LEU A 14 5.78 0.30 2.09
C LEU A 14 4.46 0.36 2.87
N VAL A 15 3.58 -0.63 2.67
CA VAL A 15 2.21 -0.63 3.20
C VAL A 15 1.96 -1.85 4.11
N HIS A 16 1.62 -1.59 5.37
CA HIS A 16 1.37 -2.63 6.38
C HIS A 16 0.03 -3.34 6.20
N GLY A 17 -0.15 -4.46 6.91
CA GLY A 17 -1.36 -5.31 6.86
C GLY A 17 -2.44 -4.91 7.88
N LEU A 18 -3.48 -5.74 7.95
CA LEU A 18 -4.62 -5.59 8.88
C LEU A 18 -4.14 -5.53 10.33
N GLY A 19 -4.60 -4.53 11.10
CA GLY A 19 -4.23 -4.34 12.50
C GLY A 19 -2.75 -4.03 12.75
N GLY A 20 -1.96 -3.89 11.67
CA GLY A 20 -0.53 -3.64 11.74
C GLY A 20 -0.19 -2.17 11.92
N ALA A 21 1.11 -1.91 11.91
CA ALA A 21 1.68 -0.58 12.00
C ALA A 21 2.80 -0.39 10.95
N PRO A 22 3.18 0.85 10.63
CA PRO A 22 4.25 1.13 9.68
C PRO A 22 5.59 0.48 10.13
N GLY A 23 5.78 0.33 11.44
CA GLY A 23 6.94 -0.33 12.04
C GLY A 23 7.14 -1.80 11.63
N ASP A 24 6.08 -2.51 11.23
CA ASP A 24 6.14 -3.92 10.82
C ASP A 24 7.06 -4.11 9.60
N LEU A 25 7.23 -3.07 8.78
CA LEU A 25 8.08 -3.07 7.60
C LEU A 25 9.41 -2.31 7.82
N ALA A 26 9.76 -1.97 9.07
CA ALA A 26 10.97 -1.22 9.39
C ALA A 26 12.27 -1.96 9.00
N TYR A 27 12.27 -3.30 9.08
CA TYR A 27 13.40 -4.10 8.62
C TYR A 27 13.59 -3.98 7.10
N LEU A 28 12.51 -4.14 6.33
CA LEU A 28 12.53 -3.96 4.87
C LEU A 28 13.00 -2.55 4.50
N ARG A 29 12.50 -1.52 5.20
CA ARG A 29 12.97 -0.14 5.02
C ARG A 29 14.48 -0.04 5.17
N ARG A 30 15.05 -0.61 6.23
CA ARG A 30 16.49 -0.58 6.50
C ARG A 30 17.29 -1.27 5.39
N CYS A 31 16.81 -2.40 4.90
CA CYS A 31 17.45 -3.11 3.79
C CYS A 31 17.44 -2.30 2.50
N LEU A 32 16.31 -1.67 2.16
CA LEU A 32 16.19 -0.81 0.98
C LEU A 32 17.11 0.42 1.09
N GLN A 33 17.13 1.10 2.24
CA GLN A 33 18.01 2.24 2.48
C GLN A 33 19.50 1.87 2.42
N LYS A 34 19.87 0.64 2.80
CA LYS A 34 21.25 0.16 2.64
C LYS A 34 21.59 -0.10 1.18
N ARG A 35 20.63 -0.56 0.38
CA ARG A 35 20.82 -0.89 -1.04
C ARG A 35 20.80 0.36 -1.93
N ASP A 36 19.89 1.28 -1.67
CA ASP A 36 19.79 2.58 -2.32
C ASP A 36 19.75 3.69 -1.24
N PRO A 37 20.94 4.21 -0.86
CA PRO A 37 21.05 5.25 0.16
C PRO A 37 20.44 6.60 -0.23
N THR A 38 20.11 6.78 -1.52
CA THR A 38 19.58 8.04 -2.05
C THR A 38 18.07 8.01 -2.24
N ALA A 39 17.44 6.84 -2.15
CA ALA A 39 16.00 6.70 -2.29
C ALA A 39 15.23 7.21 -1.08
N ILE A 40 14.00 7.65 -1.34
CA ILE A 40 13.00 7.85 -0.30
C ILE A 40 12.33 6.51 -0.05
N VAL A 41 12.39 6.02 1.19
CA VAL A 41 11.66 4.84 1.62
C VAL A 41 10.57 5.25 2.60
N HIS A 42 9.36 5.39 2.06
CA HIS A 42 8.17 5.86 2.76
C HIS A 42 7.42 4.69 3.40
N LEU A 43 7.29 4.70 4.73
CA LEU A 43 6.39 3.80 5.46
C LEU A 43 5.03 4.46 5.50
N ALA A 44 4.05 3.92 4.78
CA ALA A 44 2.70 4.48 4.74
C ALA A 44 2.06 4.44 6.13
N VAL A 45 1.54 5.58 6.58
CA VAL A 45 0.96 5.74 7.92
C VAL A 45 -0.56 5.96 7.90
N CYS A 46 -1.17 6.25 6.75
CA CYS A 46 -2.59 6.64 6.66
C CYS A 46 -3.60 5.58 7.15
N ASN A 47 -3.19 4.32 7.21
CA ASN A 47 -4.00 3.21 7.72
C ASN A 47 -3.54 2.70 9.11
N SER A 48 -2.64 3.44 9.77
CA SER A 48 -2.23 3.13 11.14
C SER A 48 -3.35 3.45 12.12
N GLY A 49 -3.51 2.60 13.13
CA GLY A 49 -4.46 2.80 14.21
C GLY A 49 -5.52 1.69 14.28
N PRO A 50 -6.19 1.57 15.43
CA PRO A 50 -6.89 0.34 15.82
C PRO A 50 -8.00 -0.10 14.87
N LEU A 51 -8.65 0.84 14.16
CA LEU A 51 -9.83 0.56 13.33
C LEU A 51 -9.65 0.98 11.86
N LYS A 52 -8.53 1.61 11.49
CA LYS A 52 -8.32 2.15 10.14
C LYS A 52 -8.16 1.07 9.08
N THR A 53 -7.83 -0.16 9.47
CA THR A 53 -7.77 -1.29 8.53
C THR A 53 -9.08 -2.06 8.41
N PHE A 54 -10.12 -1.66 9.16
CA PHE A 54 -11.39 -2.38 9.25
C PHE A 54 -12.55 -1.66 8.54
N ASP A 55 -12.31 -0.49 7.94
CA ASP A 55 -13.34 0.38 7.40
C ASP A 55 -13.57 0.27 5.88
N GLY A 56 -12.92 -0.67 5.19
CA GLY A 56 -13.08 -0.86 3.75
C GLY A 56 -11.79 -0.81 2.94
N ILE A 57 -11.72 -1.64 1.89
CA ILE A 57 -10.66 -1.54 0.86
C ILE A 57 -10.67 -0.17 0.18
N ARG A 58 -11.86 0.32 -0.17
CA ARG A 58 -12.04 1.63 -0.83
C ARG A 58 -11.48 2.76 0.03
N GLN A 59 -11.88 2.81 1.29
CA GLN A 59 -11.47 3.84 2.25
C GLN A 59 -9.96 3.80 2.49
N GLY A 60 -9.40 2.62 2.79
CA GLY A 60 -7.97 2.47 3.02
C GLY A 60 -7.10 2.72 1.79
N GLY A 61 -7.55 2.31 0.61
CA GLY A 61 -6.87 2.55 -0.65
C GLY A 61 -6.92 4.02 -1.09
N SER A 62 -8.05 4.71 -0.90
CA SER A 62 -8.16 6.16 -1.16
C SER A 62 -7.24 6.97 -0.26
N ARG A 63 -7.18 6.65 1.05
CA ARG A 63 -6.23 7.28 1.98
C ARG A 63 -4.78 7.10 1.54
N LEU A 64 -4.43 5.89 1.12
CA LEU A 64 -3.09 5.58 0.64
C LEU A 64 -2.76 6.36 -0.64
N ALA A 65 -3.71 6.50 -1.57
CA ALA A 65 -3.51 7.29 -2.79
C ALA A 65 -3.20 8.76 -2.46
N SER A 66 -3.98 9.36 -1.54
CA SER A 66 -3.73 10.73 -1.07
C SER A 66 -2.36 10.88 -0.41
N GLU A 67 -1.99 9.95 0.48
CA GLU A 67 -0.69 9.99 1.14
C GLU A 67 0.48 9.87 0.14
N ILE A 68 0.38 8.98 -0.84
CA ILE A 68 1.41 8.84 -1.89
C ILE A 68 1.51 10.15 -2.70
N ALA A 69 0.38 10.75 -3.09
CA ALA A 69 0.39 12.01 -3.83
C ALA A 69 1.07 13.14 -3.05
N GLU A 70 0.82 13.26 -1.74
CA GLU A 70 1.51 14.23 -0.88
C GLU A 70 3.02 13.99 -0.82
N VAL A 71 3.46 12.72 -0.75
CA VAL A 71 4.89 12.39 -0.77
C VAL A 71 5.52 12.78 -2.10
N ILE A 72 4.84 12.54 -3.21
CA ILE A 72 5.34 12.90 -4.55
C ILE A 72 5.45 14.42 -4.69
N GLU A 73 4.43 15.17 -4.27
CA GLU A 73 4.39 16.63 -4.33
C GLU A 73 5.52 17.27 -3.50
N ARG A 74 5.80 16.74 -2.32
CA ARG A 74 6.90 17.21 -1.46
C ARG A 74 8.30 16.94 -2.05
N HIS A 75 8.42 16.05 -3.04
CA HIS A 75 9.71 15.63 -3.61
C HIS A 75 9.69 15.68 -5.15
N PRO A 76 9.74 16.88 -5.76
CA PRO A 76 9.66 17.05 -7.22
C PRO A 76 10.81 16.41 -8.01
N SER A 77 11.90 16.04 -7.33
CA SER A 77 13.02 15.31 -7.92
C SER A 77 12.71 13.85 -8.23
N LEU A 78 11.66 13.27 -7.62
CA LEU A 78 11.25 11.89 -7.86
C LEU A 78 10.93 11.65 -9.34
N LYS A 79 11.29 10.45 -9.81
CA LYS A 79 11.06 9.99 -11.19
C LYS A 79 10.48 8.59 -11.24
N ARG A 80 10.72 7.78 -10.21
CA ARG A 80 10.34 6.37 -10.17
C ARG A 80 9.63 6.04 -8.88
N ILE A 81 8.67 5.11 -8.97
CA ILE A 81 7.92 4.61 -7.82
C ILE A 81 7.89 3.08 -7.83
N SER A 82 8.20 2.50 -6.68
CA SER A 82 7.98 1.09 -6.37
C SER A 82 7.06 0.99 -5.15
N VAL A 83 6.04 0.14 -5.23
CA VAL A 83 5.05 -0.02 -4.16
C VAL A 83 5.09 -1.46 -3.64
N ILE A 84 5.28 -1.59 -2.33
CA ILE A 84 5.36 -2.87 -1.64
C ILE A 84 4.24 -2.94 -0.61
N GLY A 85 3.40 -3.97 -0.69
CA GLY A 85 2.30 -4.18 0.26
C GLY A 85 2.34 -5.55 0.92
N ASN A 86 2.16 -5.59 2.24
CA ASN A 86 2.04 -6.84 2.99
C ASN A 86 0.57 -7.11 3.35
N SER A 87 0.10 -8.32 3.09
CA SER A 87 -1.27 -8.76 3.39
C SER A 87 -2.32 -7.78 2.86
N LEU A 88 -3.22 -7.27 3.71
CA LEU A 88 -4.21 -6.25 3.33
C LEU A 88 -3.58 -4.99 2.69
N GLY A 89 -2.35 -4.64 3.07
CA GLY A 89 -1.60 -3.53 2.48
C GLY A 89 -1.36 -3.68 0.99
N GLY A 90 -1.20 -4.90 0.47
CA GLY A 90 -1.10 -5.15 -0.97
C GLY A 90 -2.41 -4.89 -1.72
N ILE A 91 -3.55 -5.11 -1.07
CA ILE A 91 -4.87 -4.77 -1.64
C ILE A 91 -5.08 -3.26 -1.65
N TYR A 92 -4.73 -2.55 -0.58
CA TYR A 92 -4.75 -1.09 -0.55
C TYR A 92 -3.83 -0.49 -1.61
N ALA A 93 -2.60 -1.01 -1.74
CA ALA A 93 -1.63 -0.57 -2.73
C ALA A 93 -2.16 -0.72 -4.16
N ARG A 94 -2.77 -1.87 -4.49
CA ARG A 94 -3.39 -2.09 -5.80
C ARG A 94 -4.50 -1.08 -6.10
N TYR A 95 -5.34 -0.78 -5.10
CA TYR A 95 -6.40 0.22 -5.24
C TYR A 95 -5.84 1.64 -5.39
N ALA A 96 -4.82 2.01 -4.61
CA ALA A 96 -4.17 3.31 -4.69
C ALA A 96 -3.49 3.53 -6.05
N ILE A 97 -2.80 2.52 -6.58
CA ILE A 97 -2.21 2.55 -7.92
C ILE A 97 -3.28 2.82 -8.97
N LYS A 98 -4.44 2.15 -8.90
CA LYS A 98 -5.56 2.41 -9.82
C LYS A 98 -5.97 3.90 -9.80
N LEU A 99 -6.06 4.51 -8.63
CA LEU A 99 -6.45 5.92 -8.50
C LEU A 99 -5.39 6.89 -9.02
N LEU A 100 -4.11 6.53 -8.89
CA LEU A 100 -2.98 7.38 -9.29
C LEU A 100 -2.52 7.11 -10.74
N TYR A 101 -3.01 6.05 -11.38
CA TYR A 101 -2.59 5.65 -12.71
C TYR A 101 -3.20 6.56 -13.77
N THR A 102 -2.33 7.04 -14.67
CA THR A 102 -2.72 7.89 -15.81
C THR A 102 -2.56 7.09 -17.11
N PRO A 103 -3.64 6.61 -17.75
CA PRO A 103 -3.56 5.74 -18.92
C PRO A 103 -2.78 6.31 -20.11
N SER A 104 -2.90 7.61 -20.37
CA SER A 104 -2.22 8.27 -21.50
C SER A 104 -0.70 8.29 -21.38
N SER A 105 -0.16 8.19 -20.17
CA SER A 105 1.29 8.23 -19.93
C SER A 105 1.85 6.93 -19.35
N GLY A 106 0.99 6.00 -18.91
CA GLY A 106 1.41 4.78 -18.22
C GLY A 106 2.06 5.04 -16.85
N LYS A 107 1.85 6.23 -16.27
CA LYS A 107 2.52 6.66 -15.03
C LYS A 107 1.60 6.56 -13.81
N VAL A 108 2.21 6.43 -12.64
CA VAL A 108 1.52 6.42 -11.34
C VAL A 108 1.92 7.67 -10.58
N GLY A 109 0.96 8.59 -10.36
CA GLY A 109 1.25 9.88 -9.72
C GLY A 109 2.29 10.70 -10.49
N GLY A 110 2.34 10.58 -11.82
CA GLY A 110 3.34 11.24 -12.66
C GLY A 110 4.75 10.61 -12.62
N LEU A 111 4.95 9.53 -11.86
CA LEU A 111 6.20 8.77 -11.78
C LEU A 111 6.17 7.51 -12.64
N THR A 112 7.33 7.10 -13.14
CA THR A 112 7.48 5.82 -13.84
C THR A 112 7.39 4.68 -12.83
N ALA A 113 6.41 3.78 -13.00
CA ALA A 113 6.32 2.59 -12.18
C ALA A 113 7.53 1.67 -12.42
N GLN A 114 8.10 1.11 -11.35
CA GLN A 114 9.21 0.15 -11.42
C GLN A 114 8.76 -1.21 -10.90
N ASP A 115 8.45 -1.29 -9.61
CA ASP A 115 8.06 -2.55 -8.98
C ASP A 115 6.70 -2.43 -8.29
N PHE A 116 5.89 -3.48 -8.45
CA PHE A 116 4.75 -3.74 -7.57
C PHE A 116 4.96 -5.12 -6.93
N LEU A 117 5.27 -5.13 -5.64
CA LEU A 117 5.58 -6.34 -4.90
C LEU A 117 4.61 -6.54 -3.74
N THR A 118 4.14 -7.76 -3.58
CA THR A 118 3.18 -8.10 -2.53
C THR A 118 3.57 -9.37 -1.80
N THR A 119 3.48 -9.36 -0.48
CA THR A 119 3.72 -10.53 0.37
C THR A 119 2.44 -10.93 1.07
N ALA A 120 2.11 -12.24 1.08
CA ALA A 120 0.93 -12.79 1.76
C ALA A 120 -0.40 -12.03 1.48
N THR A 121 -0.52 -11.43 0.29
CA THR A 121 -1.64 -10.55 -0.05
C THR A 121 -2.80 -11.37 -0.66
N PRO A 122 -4.04 -11.24 -0.13
CA PRO A 122 -5.18 -12.03 -0.59
C PRO A 122 -5.76 -11.47 -1.90
N HIS A 123 -4.98 -11.50 -3.00
CA HIS A 123 -5.38 -10.90 -4.28
C HIS A 123 -6.64 -11.50 -4.89
N LEU A 124 -6.86 -12.79 -4.65
CA LEU A 124 -8.04 -13.55 -5.09
C LEU A 124 -9.25 -13.37 -4.15
N GLY A 125 -9.09 -12.58 -3.09
CA GLY A 125 -10.07 -12.48 -2.02
C GLY A 125 -9.97 -13.63 -1.02
N VAL A 126 -10.92 -13.66 -0.10
CA VAL A 126 -11.04 -14.71 0.92
C VAL A 126 -12.18 -15.62 0.46
N GLY A 127 -11.83 -16.81 -0.03
CA GLY A 127 -12.81 -17.84 -0.39
C GLY A 127 -13.28 -18.63 0.83
N SER A 128 -14.32 -19.44 0.67
CA SER A 128 -14.91 -20.30 1.70
C SER A 128 -14.13 -21.60 1.97
N TYR A 129 -12.83 -21.66 1.65
CA TYR A 129 -12.02 -22.86 1.82
C TYR A 129 -11.37 -22.92 3.22
N GLY A 130 -11.25 -24.13 3.79
CA GLY A 130 -10.72 -24.35 5.13
C GLY A 130 -11.73 -24.12 6.25
N TYR A 131 -11.28 -23.77 7.46
CA TYR A 131 -12.16 -23.56 8.62
C TYR A 131 -13.17 -22.41 8.43
N VAL A 132 -12.89 -21.48 7.52
CA VAL A 132 -13.85 -20.41 7.15
C VAL A 132 -15.09 -20.99 6.48
N GLY A 133 -14.96 -22.09 5.74
CA GLY A 133 -16.10 -22.79 5.12
C GLY A 133 -17.05 -23.47 6.12
N LEU A 134 -16.59 -23.70 7.35
CA LEU A 134 -17.43 -24.22 8.44
C LEU A 134 -18.27 -23.13 9.11
N ILE A 135 -17.91 -21.86 8.91
CA ILE A 135 -18.67 -20.72 9.42
C ILE A 135 -19.92 -20.55 8.54
N PRO A 136 -21.13 -20.41 9.08
CA PRO A 136 -22.33 -20.18 8.27
C PRO A 136 -22.15 -18.97 7.33
N GLU A 137 -22.60 -19.07 6.09
CA GLU A 137 -22.34 -18.07 5.04
C GLU A 137 -22.85 -16.66 5.42
N ALA A 138 -23.94 -16.57 6.17
CA ALA A 138 -24.45 -15.33 6.73
C ALA A 138 -23.47 -14.70 7.73
N LEU A 139 -22.80 -15.51 8.54
CA LEU A 139 -21.80 -15.08 9.52
C LEU A 139 -20.45 -14.77 8.83
N GLN A 140 -20.11 -15.47 7.75
CA GLN A 140 -18.97 -15.11 6.89
C GLN A 140 -19.21 -13.74 6.24
N LYS A 141 -20.39 -13.51 5.65
CA LYS A 141 -20.76 -12.22 5.03
C LYS A 141 -20.80 -11.10 6.06
N PHE A 142 -21.37 -11.36 7.24
CA PHE A 142 -21.39 -10.40 8.34
C PHE A 142 -19.98 -10.11 8.87
N GLY A 143 -19.16 -11.14 9.10
CA GLY A 143 -17.77 -11.01 9.55
C GLY A 143 -16.90 -10.29 8.53
N ALA A 144 -16.98 -10.64 7.24
CA ALA A 144 -16.25 -9.95 6.18
C ALA A 144 -16.69 -8.47 6.07
N GLN A 145 -17.98 -8.17 6.11
CA GLN A 145 -18.48 -6.79 6.08
C GLN A 145 -18.12 -5.98 7.33
N THR A 146 -18.08 -6.63 8.50
CA THR A 146 -17.76 -5.99 9.79
C THR A 146 -16.25 -5.82 10.00
N ILE A 147 -15.44 -6.74 9.48
CA ILE A 147 -13.97 -6.75 9.65
C ILE A 147 -13.26 -6.03 8.49
N THR A 148 -13.81 -6.06 7.28
CA THR A 148 -13.13 -5.50 6.08
C THR A 148 -13.88 -4.35 5.44
N GLY A 149 -15.00 -3.89 6.03
CA GLY A 149 -15.89 -2.87 5.47
C GLY A 149 -16.56 -3.29 4.16
N GLN A 150 -17.08 -2.33 3.39
CA GLN A 150 -17.66 -2.63 2.08
C GLN A 150 -16.58 -3.15 1.12
N THR A 151 -16.67 -4.44 0.79
CA THR A 151 -15.95 -5.06 -0.32
C THR A 151 -16.58 -4.60 -1.63
N ILE A 152 -15.76 -4.38 -2.66
CA ILE A 152 -16.26 -3.99 -3.99
C ILE A 152 -17.04 -5.19 -4.55
N ARG A 153 -18.36 -5.06 -4.64
CA ARG A 153 -19.19 -5.83 -5.57
C ARG A 153 -19.53 -4.88 -6.70
N GLU A 154 -19.08 -5.20 -7.91
CA GLU A 154 -19.66 -4.62 -9.12
C GLU A 154 -21.08 -5.13 -9.29
#